data_AF-A0A519Y873-F1
#
_entry.id   AF-A0A519Y873-F1
#
_cell.length_a   1.000
_cell.length_b   1.000
_cell.length_c   1.000
_cell.angle_alpha   90.00
_cell.angle_beta   90.00
_cell.angle_gamma   90.00
#
_symmetry.space_group_name_H-M   'P 1'
#
loop_
_entity.id
_entity.type
_entity.pdbx_description
1 polymer ?
#
loop_
_entity_poly.entity_id
_entity_poly.type
_entity_poly.pdbx_seq_one_letter_code
_entity_poly.pdbx_strand_id
1 'polypeptide(L)'
;MNISRKKPSYPLTSALRQYLRDYDREAPLPVSYTDLLRFSNSFALLDRAGKDTLWQTVFYEPQHMLELSQGLVQVYALLKTAGDLSFADDLLADRIDYCRFGNSHPFRVRILNQLNDNYDYFYIKQADASRLYGLELEHLLSPNS
;
A
#
# COMPACT_ATOMS: atom_id res chain seq x y z
N MET A 1 21.19 7.69 -7.17
CA MET A 1 21.28 7.95 -5.72
C MET A 1 21.76 6.68 -5.05
N ASN A 2 22.81 6.73 -4.21
CA ASN A 2 23.35 5.55 -3.52
C ASN A 2 23.00 5.65 -2.03
N ILE A 3 22.39 4.60 -1.46
CA ILE A 3 21.92 4.60 -0.06
C ILE A 3 23.06 4.09 0.82
N SER A 4 23.64 4.95 1.65
CA SER A 4 24.80 4.60 2.49
C SER A 4 24.47 3.63 3.63
N ARG A 5 23.21 3.62 4.10
CA ARG A 5 22.73 2.72 5.16
C ARG A 5 21.32 2.26 4.85
N LYS A 6 21.15 0.95 4.68
CA LYS A 6 19.83 0.32 4.53
C LYS A 6 19.50 -0.43 5.82
N LYS A 7 18.25 -0.30 6.29
CA LYS A 7 17.78 -1.10 7.43
C LYS A 7 17.81 -2.60 7.02
N PRO A 8 18.30 -3.52 7.87
CA PRO A 8 18.16 -4.95 7.62
C PRO A 8 16.68 -5.35 7.48
N SER A 9 16.40 -6.30 6.60
CA SER A 9 15.07 -6.88 6.46
C SER A 9 14.96 -8.10 7.35
N TYR A 10 13.93 -8.15 8.20
CA TYR A 10 13.68 -9.25 9.13
C TYR A 10 12.46 -10.06 8.66
N PRO A 11 12.62 -11.37 8.40
CA PRO A 11 11.51 -12.20 7.94
C PRO A 11 10.46 -12.39 9.04
N LEU A 12 9.22 -12.60 8.65
CA LEU A 12 8.16 -13.00 9.57
C LEU A 12 8.40 -14.45 9.99
N THR A 13 8.44 -14.70 11.29
CA THR A 13 8.49 -16.05 11.84
C THR A 13 7.08 -16.66 11.85
N SER A 14 7.00 -18.00 11.87
CA SER A 14 5.71 -18.69 12.01
C SER A 14 4.96 -18.29 13.27
N ALA A 15 5.68 -18.06 14.37
CA ALA A 15 5.10 -17.59 15.63
C ALA A 15 4.49 -16.18 15.51
N LEU A 16 5.18 -15.24 14.87
CA LEU A 16 4.64 -13.89 14.64
C LEU A 16 3.41 -13.95 13.73
N ARG A 17 3.44 -14.75 12.66
CA ARG A 17 2.27 -14.90 11.80
C ARG A 17 1.09 -15.53 12.54
N GLN A 18 1.34 -16.53 13.38
CA GLN A 18 0.28 -17.13 14.20
C GLN A 18 -0.33 -16.09 15.14
N TYR A 19 0.50 -15.30 15.83
CA TYR A 19 0.04 -14.19 16.66
C TYR A 19 -0.84 -13.21 15.87
N LEU A 20 -0.42 -12.79 14.67
CA LEU A 20 -1.24 -11.87 13.87
C LEU A 20 -2.61 -12.46 13.51
N ARG A 21 -2.70 -13.77 13.28
CA ARG A 21 -3.99 -14.44 13.03
C ARG A 21 -4.85 -14.55 14.27
N ASP A 22 -4.25 -14.89 15.41
CA ASP A 22 -4.97 -15.06 16.68
C ASP A 22 -5.63 -13.76 17.16
N TYR A 23 -5.14 -12.60 16.68
CA TYR A 23 -5.62 -11.26 17.02
C TYR A 23 -6.24 -10.50 15.83
N ASP A 24 -6.66 -11.20 14.77
CA ASP A 24 -7.31 -10.60 13.59
C ASP A 24 -6.51 -9.46 12.91
N ARG A 25 -5.18 -9.56 12.94
CA ARG A 25 -4.21 -8.63 12.32
C ARG A 25 -3.66 -9.10 10.97
N GLU A 26 -4.06 -10.28 10.50
CA GLU A 26 -3.76 -10.78 9.16
C GLU A 26 -5.08 -11.07 8.44
N ALA A 27 -5.22 -10.55 7.22
CA ALA A 27 -6.40 -10.77 6.39
C ALA A 27 -5.98 -11.09 4.94
N PRO A 28 -6.74 -11.94 4.23
CA PRO A 28 -6.55 -12.11 2.80
C PRO A 28 -6.90 -10.80 2.09
N LEU A 29 -6.06 -10.37 1.16
CA LEU A 29 -6.30 -9.19 0.33
C LEU A 29 -6.49 -9.61 -1.14
N PRO A 30 -7.37 -8.92 -1.89
CA PRO A 30 -7.59 -9.21 -3.32
C PRO A 30 -6.42 -8.79 -4.20
N VAL A 31 -5.47 -8.01 -3.68
CA VAL A 31 -4.26 -7.57 -4.39
C VAL A 31 -3.04 -7.90 -3.56
N SER A 32 -2.09 -8.63 -4.15
CA SER A 32 -0.79 -8.90 -3.55
C SER A 32 0.25 -7.85 -3.95
N TYR A 33 1.33 -7.74 -3.16
CA TYR A 33 2.48 -6.93 -3.54
C TYR A 33 3.10 -7.37 -4.87
N THR A 34 3.06 -8.68 -5.16
CA THR A 34 3.60 -9.24 -6.41
C THR A 34 2.77 -8.87 -7.64
N ASP A 35 1.47 -8.62 -7.50
CA ASP A 35 0.64 -8.14 -8.61
C ASP A 35 1.04 -6.72 -9.00
N LEU A 36 1.27 -5.87 -8.01
CA LEU A 36 1.74 -4.49 -8.20
C LEU A 36 3.11 -4.39 -8.88
N LEU A 37 3.97 -5.40 -8.72
CA LEU A 37 5.28 -5.44 -9.39
C LEU A 37 5.20 -5.67 -10.91
N ARG A 38 4.04 -6.06 -11.45
CA ARG A 38 3.87 -6.39 -12.88
C ARG A 38 3.56 -5.17 -13.76
N PHE A 39 3.98 -3.97 -13.33
CA PHE A 39 3.81 -2.77 -14.15
C PHE A 39 4.67 -2.87 -15.42
N SER A 40 4.15 -2.39 -16.55
CA SER A 40 4.84 -2.43 -17.85
C SER A 40 5.72 -1.20 -18.08
N ASN A 41 5.43 -0.07 -17.44
CA ASN A 41 6.26 1.13 -17.55
C ASN A 41 6.16 2.02 -16.29
N SER A 42 7.06 2.98 -16.17
CA SER A 42 7.04 3.98 -15.10
C SER A 42 7.69 5.30 -15.52
N PHE A 43 7.29 6.40 -14.90
CA PHE A 43 7.92 7.71 -15.09
C PHE A 43 8.11 8.41 -13.76
N ALA A 44 9.10 9.31 -13.67
CA ALA A 44 9.35 10.07 -12.45
C ALA A 44 8.16 10.99 -12.14
N LEU A 45 7.66 10.91 -10.90
CA LEU A 45 6.68 11.85 -10.40
C LEU A 45 7.41 13.12 -9.97
N LEU A 46 7.17 14.22 -10.68
CA LEU A 46 7.72 15.53 -10.36
C LEU A 46 6.74 16.33 -9.50
N ASP A 47 7.26 17.18 -8.63
CA ASP A 47 6.45 18.17 -7.92
C ASP A 47 6.08 19.36 -8.83
N ARG A 48 5.33 20.32 -8.29
CA ARG A 48 4.88 21.50 -9.04
C ARG A 48 6.02 22.39 -9.54
N ALA A 49 7.21 22.29 -8.95
CA ALA A 49 8.40 23.02 -9.36
C ALA A 49 9.27 22.21 -10.33
N GLY A 50 8.81 21.03 -10.78
CA GLY A 50 9.55 20.13 -11.66
C GLY A 50 10.65 19.33 -10.95
N LYS A 51 10.67 19.30 -9.61
CA LYS A 51 11.67 18.57 -8.84
C LYS A 51 11.24 17.12 -8.64
N ASP A 52 12.20 16.20 -8.74
CA ASP A 52 12.00 14.77 -8.52
C ASP A 52 11.52 14.48 -7.08
N THR A 53 10.38 13.79 -6.97
CA THR A 53 9.81 13.37 -5.67
C THR A 53 10.35 12.04 -5.16
N LEU A 54 11.20 11.37 -5.95
CA LEU A 54 11.73 10.02 -5.74
C LEU A 54 10.67 8.90 -5.82
N TRP A 55 9.46 9.25 -6.23
CA TRP A 55 8.40 8.33 -6.61
C TRP A 55 8.34 8.20 -8.12
N GLN A 56 7.96 7.02 -8.59
CA GLN A 56 7.70 6.77 -9.99
C GLN A 56 6.23 6.38 -10.14
N THR A 57 5.46 7.09 -10.95
CA THR A 57 4.11 6.63 -11.28
C THR A 57 4.23 5.47 -12.25
N VAL A 58 3.57 4.36 -11.93
CA VAL A 58 3.64 3.10 -12.67
C VAL A 58 2.37 2.87 -13.49
N PHE A 59 2.52 2.17 -14.62
CA PHE A 59 1.43 1.81 -15.50
C PHE A 59 1.38 0.32 -15.74
N TYR A 60 0.17 -0.19 -15.92
CA TYR A 60 -0.12 -1.59 -16.18
C TYR A 60 -0.81 -1.70 -17.54
N GLU A 61 -0.77 -2.90 -18.13
CA GLU A 61 -1.60 -3.20 -19.29
C GLU A 61 -3.09 -2.97 -18.95
N PRO A 62 -3.91 -2.44 -19.87
CA PRO A 62 -5.27 -1.97 -19.57
C PRO A 62 -6.15 -3.00 -18.85
N GLN A 63 -6.09 -4.27 -19.27
CA GLN A 63 -6.87 -5.34 -18.64
C GLN A 63 -6.41 -5.58 -17.19
N HIS A 64 -5.10 -5.62 -16.96
CA HIS A 64 -4.56 -5.81 -15.62
C HIS A 64 -4.85 -4.60 -14.73
N MET A 65 -4.83 -3.38 -15.28
CA MET A 65 -5.19 -2.17 -14.53
C MET A 65 -6.64 -2.20 -14.04
N LEU A 66 -7.58 -2.74 -14.84
CA LEU A 66 -8.98 -2.85 -14.45
C LEU A 66 -9.16 -3.77 -13.23
N GLU A 67 -8.59 -4.98 -13.31
CA GLU A 67 -8.62 -5.96 -12.22
C GLU A 67 -7.92 -5.42 -10.96
N LEU A 68 -6.75 -4.83 -11.14
CA LEU A 68 -5.95 -4.25 -10.07
C LEU A 68 -6.67 -3.08 -9.38
N SER A 69 -7.31 -2.18 -10.15
CA SER A 69 -8.05 -1.04 -9.60
C SER A 69 -9.21 -1.51 -8.73
N GLN A 70 -10.00 -2.49 -9.20
CA GLN A 70 -11.11 -3.05 -8.43
C GLN A 70 -10.62 -3.67 -7.11
N GLY A 71 -9.55 -4.46 -7.16
CA GLY A 71 -8.96 -5.05 -5.97
C GLY A 71 -8.39 -4.00 -5.00
N LEU A 72 -7.76 -2.93 -5.51
CA LEU A 72 -7.23 -1.85 -4.66
C LEU A 72 -8.32 -1.03 -3.97
N VAL A 73 -9.46 -0.82 -4.63
CA VAL A 73 -10.65 -0.20 -4.00
C VAL A 73 -11.19 -1.09 -2.88
N GLN A 74 -11.25 -2.41 -3.10
CA GLN A 74 -11.65 -3.35 -2.05
C GLN A 74 -10.68 -3.34 -0.85
N VAL A 75 -9.36 -3.31 -1.10
CA VAL A 75 -8.35 -3.15 -0.03
C VAL A 75 -8.61 -1.86 0.75
N TYR A 76 -8.88 -0.76 0.06
CA TYR A 76 -9.15 0.53 0.69
C TYR A 76 -10.42 0.50 1.57
N ALA A 77 -11.50 -0.13 1.10
CA ALA A 77 -12.72 -0.30 1.88
C ALA A 77 -12.49 -1.14 3.15
N LEU A 78 -11.73 -2.24 3.04
CA LEU A 78 -11.34 -3.04 4.21
C LEU A 78 -10.58 -2.20 5.26
N LEU A 79 -9.75 -1.26 4.82
CA LEU A 79 -8.97 -0.39 5.72
C LEU A 79 -9.80 0.72 6.37
N LYS A 80 -10.77 1.31 5.66
CA LYS A 80 -11.44 2.56 6.09
C LYS A 80 -12.81 2.36 6.69
N THR A 81 -13.53 1.33 6.26
CA THR A 81 -14.96 1.18 6.58
C THR A 81 -15.25 -0.17 7.21
N ALA A 82 -14.23 -0.85 7.74
CA ALA A 82 -14.31 -2.23 8.22
C ALA A 82 -14.98 -3.17 7.20
N GLY A 83 -14.81 -2.88 5.89
CA GLY A 83 -15.39 -3.65 4.80
C GLY A 83 -16.78 -3.20 4.33
N ASP A 84 -17.31 -2.07 4.79
CA ASP A 84 -18.52 -1.49 4.18
C ASP A 84 -18.21 -0.95 2.77
N LEU A 85 -18.68 -1.70 1.78
CA LEU A 85 -18.50 -1.43 0.35
C LEU A 85 -19.56 -0.48 -0.21
N SER A 86 -20.51 0.03 0.57
CA SER A 86 -21.59 0.89 0.05
C SER A 86 -21.09 2.18 -0.63
N PHE A 87 -19.84 2.58 -0.37
CA PHE A 87 -19.18 3.74 -0.98
C PHE A 87 -18.17 3.35 -2.06
N ALA A 88 -17.91 2.06 -2.28
CA ALA A 88 -16.85 1.58 -3.15
C ALA A 88 -17.13 1.84 -4.64
N ASP A 89 -18.41 1.92 -5.03
CA ASP A 89 -18.82 2.12 -6.43
C ASP A 89 -18.32 3.44 -7.01
N ASP A 90 -18.16 4.46 -6.16
CA ASP A 90 -17.68 5.79 -6.55
C ASP A 90 -16.17 5.98 -6.32
N LEU A 91 -15.45 4.93 -5.91
CA LEU A 91 -14.00 4.99 -5.67
C LEU A 91 -13.21 4.44 -6.85
N LEU A 92 -12.05 5.06 -7.11
CA LEU A 92 -11.13 4.66 -8.17
C LEU A 92 -9.69 4.68 -7.69
N ALA A 93 -8.90 3.65 -8.04
CA ALA A 93 -7.45 3.69 -7.94
C ALA A 93 -6.86 4.55 -9.07
N ASP A 94 -6.91 5.87 -8.86
CA ASP A 94 -6.53 6.90 -9.83
C ASP A 94 -5.03 6.86 -10.19
N ARG A 95 -4.16 6.63 -9.21
CA ARG A 95 -2.72 6.61 -9.43
C ARG A 95 -1.99 5.65 -8.52
N ILE A 96 -1.04 4.91 -9.07
CA ILE A 96 -0.15 4.03 -8.32
C ILE A 96 1.28 4.55 -8.49
N ASP A 97 1.93 4.84 -7.38
CA ASP A 97 3.31 5.29 -7.34
C ASP A 97 4.19 4.24 -6.66
N TYR A 98 5.36 3.96 -7.22
CA TYR A 98 6.37 3.04 -6.71
C TYR A 98 7.61 3.81 -6.25
N CYS A 99 8.09 3.53 -5.03
CA CYS A 99 9.33 4.12 -4.55
C CYS A 99 10.49 3.12 -4.63
N ARG A 100 11.39 3.35 -5.58
CA ARG A 100 12.60 2.52 -5.77
C ARG A 100 13.61 2.61 -4.63
N PHE A 101 13.55 3.66 -3.81
CA PHE A 101 14.57 3.92 -2.78
C PHE A 101 14.13 3.51 -1.38
N GLY A 102 12.84 3.30 -1.14
CA GLY A 102 12.33 2.88 0.16
C GLY A 102 12.81 1.47 0.53
N ASN A 103 13.06 1.21 1.82
CA ASN A 103 13.59 -0.08 2.28
C ASN A 103 12.80 -1.30 1.77
N SER A 104 11.46 -1.20 1.78
CA SER A 104 10.52 -2.22 1.33
C SER A 104 9.96 -1.96 -0.08
N HIS A 105 10.57 -1.03 -0.82
CA HIS A 105 10.09 -0.53 -2.12
C HIS A 105 8.58 -0.26 -2.15
N PRO A 106 8.06 0.62 -1.28
CA PRO A 106 6.63 0.75 -1.07
C PRO A 106 5.91 1.22 -2.33
N PHE A 107 4.68 0.74 -2.49
CA PHE A 107 3.69 1.34 -3.36
C PHE A 107 2.84 2.34 -2.56
N ARG A 108 2.48 3.45 -3.20
CA ARG A 108 1.48 4.41 -2.72
C ARG A 108 0.36 4.43 -3.74
N VAL A 109 -0.85 4.16 -3.28
CA VAL A 109 -2.05 4.14 -4.12
C VAL A 109 -2.91 5.34 -3.76
N ARG A 110 -3.25 6.14 -4.76
CA ARG A 110 -4.20 7.25 -4.67
C ARG A 110 -5.59 6.72 -4.96
N ILE A 111 -6.50 6.84 -4.01
CA ILE A 111 -7.91 6.53 -4.18
C ILE A 111 -8.67 7.84 -4.34
N LEU A 112 -9.35 8.01 -5.47
CA LEU A 112 -10.19 9.15 -5.78
C LEU A 112 -11.64 8.79 -5.53
N ASN A 113 -12.38 9.69 -4.87
CA ASN A 113 -13.83 9.67 -4.81
C ASN A 113 -14.38 10.49 -6.00
N GLN A 114 -15.10 9.82 -6.89
CA GLN A 114 -15.61 10.42 -8.13
C GLN A 114 -16.78 11.39 -7.91
N LEU A 115 -17.47 11.33 -6.76
CA LEU A 115 -18.61 12.22 -6.47
C LEU A 115 -18.19 13.61 -6.03
N ASN A 116 -17.03 13.75 -5.38
CA ASN A 116 -16.60 15.01 -4.76
C ASN A 116 -15.14 15.39 -5.01
N ASP A 117 -14.44 14.65 -5.88
CA ASP A 117 -13.02 14.83 -6.24
C ASP A 117 -12.02 14.78 -5.06
N ASN A 118 -12.46 14.33 -3.88
CA ASN A 118 -11.55 14.09 -2.75
C ASN A 118 -10.72 12.85 -3.02
N TYR A 119 -9.48 12.85 -2.52
CA TYR A 119 -8.58 11.71 -2.63
C TYR A 119 -7.91 11.39 -1.31
N ASP A 120 -7.61 10.11 -1.11
CA ASP A 120 -6.79 9.60 -0.02
C ASP A 120 -5.64 8.75 -0.58
N TYR A 121 -4.65 8.46 0.26
CA TYR A 121 -3.56 7.55 -0.05
C TYR A 121 -3.48 6.43 0.97
N PHE A 122 -3.20 5.22 0.47
CA PHE A 122 -2.72 4.13 1.31
C PHE A 122 -1.44 3.53 0.72
N TYR A 123 -0.71 2.80 1.56
CA TYR A 123 0.61 2.30 1.22
C TYR A 123 0.66 0.79 1.34
N ILE A 124 1.23 0.14 0.33
CA ILE A 124 1.45 -1.30 0.32
C ILE A 124 2.96 -1.53 0.42
N LYS A 125 3.36 -2.38 1.37
CA LYS A 125 4.76 -2.62 1.71
C LYS A 125 5.00 -4.11 1.85
N GLN A 126 6.19 -4.57 1.47
CA GLN A 126 6.63 -5.90 1.90
C GLN A 126 6.69 -5.96 3.42
N ALA A 127 6.16 -7.06 3.97
CA ALA A 127 6.12 -7.30 5.40
C ALA A 127 7.54 -7.46 5.95
N ASP A 128 7.80 -6.83 7.09
CA ASP A 128 9.08 -6.85 7.81
C ASP A 128 8.76 -6.96 9.29
N ALA A 129 9.33 -7.97 9.96
CA ALA A 129 8.96 -8.30 11.34
C ALA A 129 9.18 -7.11 12.28
N SER A 130 10.28 -6.37 12.11
CA SER A 130 10.56 -5.22 12.97
C SER A 130 9.61 -4.04 12.75
N ARG A 131 8.95 -3.93 11.59
CA ARG A 131 7.84 -2.98 11.40
C ARG A 131 6.58 -3.46 12.08
N LEU A 132 6.24 -4.74 11.94
CA LEU A 132 5.05 -5.31 12.56
C LEU A 132 5.12 -5.23 14.08
N TYR A 133 6.24 -5.64 14.70
CA TYR A 133 6.42 -5.45 16.14
C TYR A 133 6.29 -4.00 16.60
N GLY A 134 6.76 -3.05 15.78
CA GLY A 134 6.59 -1.62 16.08
C GLY A 134 5.12 -1.20 16.07
N LEU A 135 4.34 -1.66 15.09
CA LEU A 135 2.90 -1.40 14.99
C LEU A 135 2.12 -2.06 16.13
N GLU A 136 2.46 -3.31 16.48
CA GLU A 136 1.83 -4.00 17.60
C GLU A 136 2.14 -3.31 18.93
N LEU A 137 3.39 -2.85 19.12
CA LEU A 137 3.78 -2.09 20.31
C LEU A 137 3.03 -0.76 20.41
N GLU A 138 2.93 -0.03 19.29
CA GLU A 138 2.16 1.21 19.22
C GLU A 138 0.69 0.97 19.55
N HIS A 139 0.09 -0.08 18.99
CA HIS A 139 -1.29 -0.47 19.29
C HIS A 139 -1.48 -0.81 20.77
N LEU A 140 -0.62 -1.64 21.36
CA LEU A 140 -0.72 -2.05 22.77
C LEU A 140 -0.53 -0.89 23.76
N LEU A 141 0.26 0.12 23.40
CA LEU A 141 0.57 1.26 24.27
C LEU A 141 -0.35 2.47 24.03
N SER A 142 -1.11 2.48 22.92
CA SER A 142 -2.00 3.60 22.60
C SER A 142 -3.26 3.54 23.48
N PRO A 143 -3.61 4.62 24.19
CA PRO A 143 -4.71 4.61 25.16
C PRO A 143 -6.11 4.48 24.55
N ASN A 144 -6.24 4.61 23.23
CA ASN A 144 -7.51 4.60 22.48
C ASN A 144 -7.49 3.62 21.30
N SER A 145 -6.78 2.52 21.46
CA SER A 145 -6.65 1.44 20.48
C SER A 145 -7.89 0.58 20.35
#